data_AF-A0A412IB10-F1
#
_entry.id   AF-A0A412IB10-F1
#
_cell.length_a   1.000
_cell.length_b   1.000
_cell.length_c   1.000
_cell.angle_alpha   90.00
_cell.angle_beta   90.00
_cell.angle_gamma   90.00
#
_symmetry.space_group_name_H-M   'P 1'
#
loop_
_entity.id
_entity.type
_entity.pdbx_description
1 polymer ?
#
loop_
_entity_poly.entity_id
_entity_poly.type
_entity_poly.pdbx_seq_one_letter_code
_entity_poly.pdbx_strand_id
1 'polypeptide(L)'
;MESRFGLYFMNRGELLKVFEKQWDGNQGIVDNCCDELDIGNTILVVTMGKDGVLIKDHDGKITVPVDNKVKIVHPGGAGDAFSVGFIKGILYGSNYEECCREGHMCAKKMLSVRGAEELLERMI
;
A
#
# COMPACT_ATOMS: atom_id res chain seq x y z
N MET A 1 -16.20 11.43 -22.76
CA MET A 1 -15.00 10.66 -22.39
C MET A 1 -15.26 10.17 -20.97
N GLU A 2 -15.52 8.89 -20.76
CA GLU A 2 -15.85 8.37 -19.43
C GLU A 2 -14.68 8.62 -18.47
N SER A 3 -14.96 9.26 -17.34
CA SER A 3 -13.99 9.43 -16.27
C SER A 3 -13.67 8.05 -15.71
N ARG A 4 -12.53 7.48 -16.11
CA ARG A 4 -12.01 6.25 -15.50
C ARG A 4 -11.38 6.61 -14.16
N PHE A 5 -12.03 6.17 -13.09
CA PHE A 5 -11.42 6.13 -11.76
C PHE A 5 -10.53 4.89 -11.68
N GLY A 6 -9.26 5.10 -11.35
CA GLY A 6 -8.28 4.03 -11.17
C GLY A 6 -7.83 3.94 -9.72
N LEU A 7 -7.41 2.75 -9.30
CA LEU A 7 -6.69 2.54 -8.05
C LEU A 7 -5.47 1.66 -8.35
N TYR A 8 -4.28 2.21 -8.19
CA TYR A 8 -3.02 1.51 -8.45
C TYR A 8 -2.30 1.23 -7.14
N PHE A 9 -1.93 -0.03 -6.93
CA PHE A 9 -1.07 -0.44 -5.84
C PHE A 9 0.31 -0.76 -6.40
N MET A 10 1.34 -0.18 -5.80
CA MET A 10 2.73 -0.54 -6.03
C MET A 10 3.43 -0.65 -4.69
N ASN A 11 4.48 -1.47 -4.61
CA ASN A 11 5.48 -1.31 -3.56
C ASN A 11 6.62 -0.40 -4.05
N ARG A 12 7.47 0.05 -3.11
CA ARG A 12 8.67 0.85 -3.41
C ARG A 12 9.50 0.28 -4.57
N GLY A 13 9.77 -1.02 -4.57
CA GLY A 13 10.59 -1.67 -5.59
C GLY A 13 9.94 -1.65 -6.97
N GLU A 14 8.63 -1.86 -7.04
CA GLU A 14 7.85 -1.79 -8.27
C GLU A 14 7.84 -0.38 -8.85
N LEU A 15 7.59 0.64 -8.01
CA LEU A 15 7.66 2.04 -8.43
C LEU A 15 9.05 2.37 -8.98
N LEU A 16 10.12 2.03 -8.26
CA LEU A 16 11.48 2.29 -8.71
C LEU A 16 11.81 1.59 -10.03
N LYS A 17 11.28 0.38 -10.23
CA LYS A 17 11.42 -0.35 -11.49
C LYS A 17 10.72 0.32 -12.66
N VAL A 18 9.55 0.94 -12.44
CA VAL A 18 8.85 1.73 -13.49
C VAL A 18 9.73 2.90 -13.97
N PHE A 19 10.50 3.50 -13.07
CA PHE A 19 11.40 4.62 -13.38
C PHE A 19 12.85 4.20 -13.68
N GLU A 20 13.14 2.89 -13.75
CA GLU A 20 14.50 2.36 -13.92
C GLU A 20 15.52 2.89 -12.88
N LYS A 21 15.04 3.21 -11.66
CA LYS A 21 15.85 3.72 -10.54
C LYS A 21 16.16 2.61 -9.54
N GLN A 22 17.21 2.80 -8.74
CA GLN A 22 17.55 1.92 -7.62
C GLN A 22 17.31 2.60 -6.28
N TRP A 23 17.00 1.82 -5.25
CA TRP A 23 16.84 2.36 -3.91
C TRP A 23 18.17 2.88 -3.37
N ASP A 24 18.20 4.14 -2.96
CA ASP A 24 19.39 4.84 -2.44
C ASP A 24 19.40 4.99 -0.92
N GLY A 25 18.38 4.46 -0.23
CA GLY A 25 18.21 4.63 1.22
C GLY A 25 17.45 5.89 1.61
N ASN A 26 17.06 6.75 0.66
CA ASN A 26 16.39 8.01 0.90
C ASN A 26 14.96 7.99 0.37
N GLN A 27 14.00 8.29 1.24
CA GLN A 27 12.58 8.35 0.87
C GLN A 27 12.29 9.34 -0.28
N GLY A 28 13.11 10.39 -0.42
CA GLY A 28 12.96 11.40 -1.47
C GLY A 28 12.96 10.84 -2.90
N ILE A 29 13.60 9.70 -3.17
CA ILE A 29 13.55 9.09 -4.51
C ILE A 29 12.13 8.59 -4.86
N VAL A 30 11.39 8.08 -3.87
CA VAL A 30 10.00 7.65 -4.04
C VAL A 30 9.11 8.86 -4.23
N ASP A 31 9.32 9.91 -3.44
CA ASP A 31 8.56 11.16 -3.54
C ASP A 31 8.69 11.77 -4.94
N ASN A 32 9.91 11.86 -5.46
CA ASN A 32 10.21 12.36 -6.80
C ASN A 32 9.57 11.51 -7.90
N CYS A 33 9.67 10.17 -7.82
CA CYS A 33 8.98 9.28 -8.76
C CYS A 33 7.46 9.49 -8.72
N CYS A 34 6.89 9.66 -7.53
CA CYS A 34 5.46 9.93 -7.41
C CYS A 34 5.11 11.28 -8.02
N ASP A 35 5.94 12.33 -7.86
CA ASP A 35 5.71 13.64 -8.48
C ASP A 35 5.76 13.60 -10.00
N GLU A 36 6.73 12.87 -10.57
CA GLU A 36 6.90 12.68 -12.01
C GLU A 36 5.74 11.89 -12.67
N LEU A 37 5.02 11.06 -11.91
CA LEU A 37 3.96 10.20 -12.44
C LEU A 37 2.64 10.98 -12.64
N ASP A 38 2.16 11.12 -13.87
CA ASP A 38 0.78 11.58 -14.14
C ASP A 38 -0.21 10.43 -13.91
N ILE A 39 -1.07 10.59 -12.91
CA ILE A 39 -2.07 9.59 -12.51
C ILE A 39 -3.49 9.96 -12.97
N GLY A 40 -3.70 11.16 -13.52
CA GLY A 40 -5.05 11.66 -13.82
C GLY A 40 -6.01 11.52 -12.62
N ASN A 41 -7.19 10.93 -12.83
CA ASN A 41 -8.19 10.68 -11.78
C ASN A 41 -7.98 9.35 -11.02
N THR A 42 -6.74 8.87 -10.95
CA THR A 42 -6.36 7.62 -10.27
C THR A 42 -5.84 7.93 -8.87
N ILE A 43 -6.04 7.00 -7.94
CA ILE A 43 -5.33 7.00 -6.66
C ILE A 43 -4.16 6.03 -6.77
N LEU A 44 -2.96 6.51 -6.50
CA LEU A 44 -1.75 5.71 -6.41
C LEU A 44 -1.42 5.44 -4.93
N VAL A 45 -1.27 4.17 -4.58
CA VAL A 45 -0.91 3.70 -3.24
C VAL A 45 0.43 2.99 -3.32
N VAL A 46 1.47 3.57 -2.71
CA VAL A 46 2.82 3.04 -2.68
C VAL A 46 3.15 2.50 -1.29
N THR A 47 3.21 1.18 -1.16
CA THR A 47 3.59 0.52 0.09
C THR A 47 5.12 0.48 0.26
N MET A 48 5.59 0.80 1.46
CA MET A 48 7.03 0.97 1.74
C MET A 48 7.48 0.15 2.96
N GLY A 49 6.75 -0.91 3.27
CA GLY A 49 7.03 -1.80 4.39
C GLY A 49 6.99 -1.03 5.72
N LYS A 50 8.10 -1.06 6.47
CA LYS A 50 8.21 -0.37 7.76
C LYS A 50 8.18 1.16 7.65
N ASP A 51 8.38 1.71 6.46
CA ASP A 51 8.44 3.14 6.22
C ASP A 51 7.06 3.73 5.89
N GLY A 52 6.00 2.93 6.00
CA GLY A 52 4.61 3.36 5.82
C GLY A 52 4.10 3.23 4.38
N VAL A 53 3.14 4.09 4.03
CA VAL A 53 2.46 4.09 2.74
C VAL A 53 2.37 5.53 2.24
N LEU A 54 2.81 5.76 1.00
CA LEU A 54 2.61 7.05 0.32
C LEU A 54 1.39 6.92 -0.58
N ILE A 55 0.48 7.88 -0.48
CA ILE A 55 -0.70 7.97 -1.32
C ILE A 55 -0.59 9.23 -2.16
N LYS A 56 -0.79 9.11 -3.47
CA LYS A 56 -0.93 10.24 -4.39
C LYS A 56 -2.31 10.19 -5.04
N ASP A 57 -3.01 11.31 -5.04
CA ASP A 57 -4.20 11.52 -5.84
C ASP A 57 -4.10 12.86 -6.59
N HIS A 58 -5.21 13.34 -7.14
CA HIS A 58 -5.27 14.61 -7.87
C HIS A 58 -5.05 15.86 -7.00
N ASP A 59 -5.26 15.78 -5.68
CA ASP A 59 -5.13 16.91 -4.75
C ASP A 59 -3.72 17.00 -4.16
N GLY A 60 -2.98 15.88 -4.14
CA GLY A 60 -1.58 15.87 -3.75
C GLY A 60 -1.10 14.53 -3.24
N LYS A 61 -0.21 14.58 -2.24
CA LYS A 61 0.41 13.41 -1.63
C LYS A 61 0.31 13.46 -0.12
N ILE A 62 0.08 12.31 0.49
CA ILE A 62 0.23 12.10 1.93
C ILE A 62 1.08 10.86 2.19
N THR A 63 1.74 10.84 3.35
CA THR A 63 2.45 9.64 3.82
C THR A 63 1.83 9.21 5.14
N VAL A 64 1.29 8.00 5.17
CA VAL A 64 0.69 7.39 6.35
C VAL A 64 1.71 6.45 6.99
N PRO A 65 2.10 6.67 8.27
CA PRO A 65 3.03 5.78 8.95
C PRO A 65 2.40 4.41 9.22
N VAL A 66 3.25 3.42 9.50
CA VAL A 66 2.80 2.11 9.99
C VAL A 66 2.96 2.06 11.51
N ASP A 67 1.85 1.90 12.22
CA ASP A 67 1.82 2.02 13.68
C ASP A 67 2.48 0.86 14.44
N ASN A 68 2.82 -0.24 13.78
CA ASN A 68 3.11 -1.48 14.52
C ASN A 68 4.30 -2.28 14.02
N LYS A 69 5.20 -2.61 14.95
CA LYS A 69 6.15 -3.72 14.80
C LYS A 69 5.38 -5.03 14.90
N VAL A 70 5.52 -5.87 13.88
CA VAL A 70 4.92 -7.21 13.82
C VAL A 70 6.05 -8.23 13.70
N LYS A 71 5.94 -9.35 14.42
CA LYS A 71 6.83 -10.49 14.17
C LYS A 71 6.43 -11.11 12.83
N ILE A 72 7.30 -10.97 11.84
CA ILE A 72 7.08 -11.51 10.49
C ILE A 72 7.39 -13.01 10.51
N VAL A 73 6.40 -13.82 10.18
CA VAL A 73 6.52 -15.27 9.94
C VAL A 73 6.83 -15.52 8.46
N HIS A 74 6.05 -14.91 7.56
CA HIS A 74 6.22 -15.00 6.12
C HIS A 74 5.78 -13.68 5.44
N PRO A 75 6.56 -13.11 4.51
CA PRO A 75 6.22 -11.82 3.89
C PRO A 75 5.21 -11.92 2.74
N GLY A 76 5.05 -13.11 2.12
CA GLY A 76 4.19 -13.28 0.95
C GLY A 76 2.71 -13.06 1.26
N GLY A 77 2.02 -12.41 0.32
CA GLY A 77 0.59 -12.06 0.43
C GLY A 77 0.29 -10.83 1.29
N ALA A 78 1.29 -10.21 1.94
CA ALA A 78 1.06 -9.04 2.77
C ALA A 78 0.55 -7.82 1.95
N GLY A 79 1.03 -7.65 0.73
CA GLY A 79 0.56 -6.62 -0.20
C GLY A 79 -0.89 -6.84 -0.62
N ASP A 80 -1.27 -8.07 -0.98
CA ASP A 80 -2.65 -8.40 -1.34
C ASP A 80 -3.60 -8.20 -0.16
N ALA A 81 -3.21 -8.66 1.03
CA ALA A 81 -3.97 -8.45 2.25
C ALA A 81 -4.10 -6.96 2.59
N PHE A 82 -3.04 -6.16 2.39
CA PHE A 82 -3.11 -4.71 2.53
C PHE A 82 -4.15 -4.11 1.60
N SER A 83 -4.10 -4.45 0.31
CA SER A 83 -5.03 -3.95 -0.70
C SER A 83 -6.48 -4.28 -0.35
N VAL A 84 -6.77 -5.47 0.16
CA VAL A 84 -8.12 -5.85 0.64
C VAL A 84 -8.60 -4.90 1.74
N GLY A 85 -7.77 -4.65 2.77
CA GLY A 85 -8.13 -3.74 3.86
C GLY A 85 -8.29 -2.29 3.41
N PHE A 86 -7.42 -1.83 2.51
CA PHE A 86 -7.49 -0.49 1.93
C PHE A 86 -8.78 -0.30 1.10
N ILE A 87 -9.06 -1.23 0.18
CA ILE A 87 -10.26 -1.21 -0.65
C ILE A 87 -11.52 -1.26 0.21
N LYS A 88 -11.52 -2.08 1.27
CA LYS A 88 -12.61 -2.06 2.26
C LYS A 88 -12.78 -0.66 2.83
N GLY A 89 -11.73 0.03 3.28
CA GLY A 89 -11.86 1.41 3.76
C GLY A 89 -12.54 2.33 2.73
N ILE A 90 -12.08 2.31 1.48
CA ILE A 90 -12.67 3.13 0.39
C ILE A 90 -14.15 2.82 0.20
N LEU A 91 -14.53 1.53 0.14
CA LEU A 91 -15.92 1.11 -0.07
C LEU A 91 -16.87 1.55 1.07
N TYR A 92 -16.34 1.76 2.26
CA TYR A 92 -17.10 2.21 3.44
C TYR A 92 -16.98 3.71 3.71
N GLY A 93 -16.37 4.48 2.79
CA GLY A 93 -16.27 5.94 2.91
C GLY A 93 -15.24 6.43 3.92
N SER A 94 -14.28 5.59 4.30
CA SER A 94 -13.17 5.99 5.16
C SER A 94 -12.22 6.95 4.46
N ASN A 95 -11.52 7.78 5.25
CA ASN A 95 -10.41 8.58 4.73
C ASN A 95 -9.17 7.69 4.48
N TYR A 96 -8.15 8.25 3.82
CA TYR A 96 -6.95 7.50 3.45
C TYR A 96 -6.15 6.95 4.64
N GLU A 97 -6.05 7.68 5.75
CA GLU A 97 -5.36 7.18 6.95
C GLU A 97 -6.06 5.95 7.52
N GLU A 98 -7.39 5.99 7.59
CA GLU A 98 -8.22 4.86 8.01
C GLU A 98 -8.11 3.68 7.03
N CYS A 99 -8.10 3.93 5.72
CA CYS A 99 -7.89 2.91 4.70
C CYS A 99 -6.53 2.21 4.88
N CYS A 100 -5.46 2.99 5.08
CA CYS A 100 -4.13 2.47 5.39
C CYS A 100 -4.13 1.68 6.70
N ARG A 101 -4.82 2.14 7.73
CA ARG A 101 -4.92 1.43 9.02
C ARG A 101 -5.59 0.06 8.84
N GLU A 102 -6.71 -0.01 8.12
CA GLU A 102 -7.37 -1.29 7.81
C GLU A 102 -6.48 -2.21 6.95
N GLY A 103 -5.80 -1.65 5.94
CA GLY A 103 -4.82 -2.37 5.14
C GLY A 103 -3.68 -2.96 5.98
N HIS A 104 -3.09 -2.15 6.86
CA HIS A 104 -2.04 -2.59 7.79
C HIS A 104 -2.53 -3.70 8.73
N MET A 105 -3.78 -3.64 9.20
CA MET A 105 -4.37 -4.69 10.04
C MET A 105 -4.53 -6.01 9.29
N CYS A 106 -4.96 -5.97 8.04
CA CYS A 106 -5.06 -7.16 7.19
C CYS A 106 -3.66 -7.73 6.87
N ALA A 107 -2.71 -6.88 6.45
CA ALA A 107 -1.34 -7.28 6.20
C ALA A 107 -0.68 -7.91 7.44
N LYS A 108 -0.90 -7.33 8.63
CA LYS A 108 -0.40 -7.87 9.90
C LYS A 108 -0.86 -9.30 10.17
N LYS A 109 -2.13 -9.62 9.89
CA LYS A 109 -2.65 -10.99 10.02
C LYS A 109 -1.93 -11.93 9.07
N MET A 110 -1.78 -11.54 7.81
CA MET A 110 -1.08 -12.33 6.79
C MET A 110 0.40 -12.54 7.12
N LEU A 111 1.09 -11.49 7.60
CA LEU A 111 2.49 -11.57 8.04
C LEU A 111 2.71 -12.50 9.24
N SER A 112 1.65 -12.83 9.99
CA SER A 112 1.70 -13.65 11.22
C SER A 112 1.43 -15.15 11.00
N VAL A 113 1.23 -15.56 9.75
CA VAL A 113 0.99 -16.94 9.32
C VAL A 113 1.97 -17.32 8.22
N ARG A 114 2.04 -18.60 7.85
CA ARG A 114 2.90 -19.11 6.77
C ARG A 114 2.30 -18.91 5.38
N GLY A 115 0.98 -18.76 5.29
CA GLY A 115 0.26 -18.67 4.02
C GLY A 115 -1.23 -18.43 4.21
N ALA A 116 -1.93 -18.17 3.10
CA ALA A 116 -3.35 -17.85 3.11
C ALA A 116 -4.21 -18.99 3.68
N GLU A 117 -3.80 -20.25 3.46
CA GLU A 117 -4.47 -21.44 4.02
C GLU A 117 -4.52 -21.41 5.54
N GLU A 118 -3.37 -21.25 6.20
CA GLU A 118 -3.29 -21.14 7.68
C GLU A 118 -4.08 -19.93 8.21
N LEU A 119 -4.15 -18.82 7.44
CA LEU A 119 -4.97 -17.67 7.83
C LEU A 119 -6.46 -18.03 7.85
N LEU A 120 -6.94 -18.74 6.83
CA LEU A 120 -8.34 -19.16 6.71
C LEU A 120 -8.71 -20.14 7.82
N GLU A 121 -7.84 -21.10 8.14
CA GLU A 121 -8.05 -22.04 9.26
C GLU A 121 -8.24 -21.32 10.61
N ARG A 122 -7.59 -20.17 10.82
CA ARG A 122 -7.73 -19.37 12.05
C ARG A 122 -8.99 -18.50 12.09
N MET A 123 -9.73 -18.40 10.99
CA MET A 123 -10.94 -17.58 10.88
C MET A 123 -12.25 -18.37 11.07
N ILE A 124 -12.16 -19.69 11.09
CA ILE A 124 -13.27 -20.64 11.28
C ILE A 124 -13.26 -21.12 12.73
#